data_AF-A0A948M5P9-F1
#
_entry.id   AF-A0A948M5P9-F1
#
_cell.length_a   1.000
_cell.length_b   1.000
_cell.length_c   1.000
_cell.angle_alpha   90.00
_cell.angle_beta   90.00
_cell.angle_gamma   90.00
#
_symmetry.space_group_name_H-M   'P 1'
#
loop_
_entity.id
_entity.type
_entity.pdbx_description
1 polymer ?
#
loop_
_entity_poly.entity_id
_entity_poly.type
_entity_poly.pdbx_seq_one_letter_code
_entity_poly.pdbx_strand_id
1 'polypeptide(L)'
;FTGGFKKQFQIINLSDISKIDDQIINPALMRNKGLIKKLSLPVKVLGSGEIKKAKTIQAHAFSKQAHDKITRSGGKPEVLSLNA
;
A
#
# COMPACT_ATOMS: atom_id res chain seq x y z
N PHE A 1 -25.51 1.35 21.25
CA PHE A 1 -24.95 1.64 19.92
C PHE A 1 -23.86 2.71 20.08
N THR A 2 -22.58 2.33 19.99
CA THR A 2 -21.48 3.28 20.19
C THR A 2 -20.73 3.43 18.86
N GLY A 3 -20.95 4.57 18.20
CA GLY A 3 -20.35 4.91 16.92
C GLY A 3 -18.83 5.10 17.05
N GLY A 4 -18.08 4.10 16.63
CA GLY A 4 -16.62 4.17 16.54
C GLY A 4 -16.18 4.67 15.17
N PHE A 5 -16.16 5.99 14.96
CA PHE A 5 -15.46 6.60 13.82
C PHE A 5 -13.94 6.53 14.02
N LYS A 6 -13.39 5.32 14.00
CA LYS A 6 -11.94 5.13 13.91
C LYS A 6 -11.56 5.50 12.47
N LYS A 7 -10.59 6.41 12.27
CA LYS A 7 -9.99 6.62 10.96
C LYS A 7 -9.40 5.27 10.51
N GLN A 8 -10.15 4.51 9.70
CA GLN A 8 -9.77 3.16 9.31
C GLN A 8 -8.73 3.26 8.20
N PHE A 9 -7.47 3.33 8.60
CA PHE A 9 -6.37 3.09 7.67
C PHE A 9 -6.26 1.61 7.37
N GLN A 10 -6.14 1.29 6.09
CA GLN A 10 -5.90 -0.06 5.65
C GLN A 10 -4.41 -0.30 5.62
N ILE A 11 -3.93 -1.14 6.53
CA ILE A 11 -2.53 -1.47 6.67
C ILE A 11 -2.19 -2.60 5.71
N ILE A 12 -1.18 -2.40 4.88
CA ILE A 12 -0.65 -3.41 3.95
C ILE A 12 0.84 -3.56 4.18
N ASN A 13 1.35 -4.78 4.11
CA ASN A 13 2.76 -5.08 4.23
C ASN A 13 3.39 -5.32 2.85
N LEU A 14 4.70 -5.05 2.74
CA LEU A 14 5.47 -5.35 1.53
C LEU A 14 5.42 -6.85 1.16
N SER A 15 5.35 -7.75 2.15
CA SER A 15 5.18 -9.21 1.90
C SER A 15 3.98 -9.51 1.02
N ASP A 16 2.85 -8.84 1.24
CA ASP A 16 1.62 -9.11 0.49
C ASP A 16 1.65 -8.46 -0.90
N ILE A 17 2.26 -7.29 -1.01
CA ILE A 17 2.53 -6.64 -2.31
C ILE A 17 3.53 -7.45 -3.14
N SER A 18 4.49 -8.11 -2.49
CA SER A 18 5.50 -8.95 -3.16
C SER A 18 4.86 -10.13 -3.89
N LYS A 19 3.78 -10.72 -3.33
CA LYS A 19 3.00 -11.81 -3.93
C LYS A 19 2.23 -11.41 -5.19
N ILE A 20 1.97 -10.12 -5.39
CA ILE A 20 1.27 -9.63 -6.58
C ILE A 20 2.25 -9.65 -7.74
N ASP A 21 2.05 -10.51 -8.73
CA ASP A 21 2.87 -10.51 -9.95
C ASP A 21 2.34 -9.46 -10.94
N ASP A 22 2.52 -8.20 -10.58
CA ASP A 22 2.12 -7.05 -11.39
C ASP A 22 3.15 -5.94 -11.20
N GLN A 23 3.41 -5.16 -12.23
CA GLN A 23 4.37 -4.05 -12.13
C GLN A 23 3.76 -2.83 -11.45
N ILE A 24 2.45 -2.61 -11.64
CA ILE A 24 1.76 -1.41 -11.18
C ILE A 24 0.73 -1.80 -10.13
N ILE A 25 1.06 -1.55 -8.86
CA ILE A 25 0.23 -1.89 -7.70
C ILE A 25 -0.63 -0.69 -7.33
N ASN A 26 -1.82 -0.65 -7.91
CA ASN A 26 -2.83 0.39 -7.65
C ASN A 26 -3.78 -0.03 -6.52
N PRO A 27 -4.49 0.91 -5.86
CA PRO A 27 -5.51 0.56 -4.87
C PRO A 27 -6.59 -0.37 -5.44
N ALA A 28 -6.98 -0.18 -6.70
CA ALA A 28 -7.91 -1.06 -7.40
C ALA A 28 -7.42 -2.52 -7.47
N LEU A 29 -6.13 -2.71 -7.79
CA LEU A 29 -5.50 -4.03 -7.84
C LEU A 29 -5.37 -4.62 -6.43
N MET A 30 -4.95 -3.81 -5.45
CA MET A 30 -4.90 -4.22 -4.05
C MET A 30 -6.28 -4.71 -3.57
N ARG A 31 -7.37 -4.06 -3.99
CA ARG A 31 -8.74 -4.49 -3.67
C ARG A 31 -9.11 -5.78 -4.36
N ASN A 32 -8.80 -5.91 -5.66
CA ASN A 32 -9.07 -7.13 -6.43
C ASN A 32 -8.35 -8.35 -5.81
N LYS A 33 -7.11 -8.15 -5.34
CA LYS A 33 -6.32 -9.16 -4.62
C LYS A 33 -6.75 -9.36 -3.16
N GLY A 34 -7.76 -8.62 -2.67
CA GLY A 34 -8.26 -8.74 -1.30
C GLY A 34 -7.36 -8.14 -0.22
N LEU A 35 -6.33 -7.36 -0.58
CA LEU A 35 -5.45 -6.69 0.38
C LEU A 35 -6.13 -5.51 1.08
N ILE A 36 -7.08 -4.87 0.39
CA ILE A 36 -7.90 -3.79 0.94
C ILE A 36 -9.37 -4.07 0.72
N LYS A 37 -10.20 -3.60 1.65
CA LYS A 37 -11.66 -3.76 1.61
C LYS A 37 -12.33 -2.65 0.82
N LYS A 38 -11.87 -1.41 0.97
CA LYS A 38 -12.51 -0.21 0.38
C LYS A 38 -11.49 0.67 -0.33
N LEU A 39 -11.84 1.20 -1.50
CA LEU A 39 -10.99 2.19 -2.20
C LEU A 39 -11.06 3.58 -1.55
N SER A 40 -12.21 3.91 -0.95
CA SER A 40 -12.42 5.19 -0.25
C SER A 40 -11.69 5.31 1.08
N LEU A 41 -11.06 4.23 1.58
CA LEU A 41 -10.30 4.27 2.81
C LEU A 41 -8.81 4.45 2.52
N PRO A 42 -8.11 5.32 3.26
CA PRO A 42 -6.69 5.54 3.07
C PRO A 42 -5.91 4.25 3.29
N VAL A 43 -4.88 4.05 2.47
CA VAL A 43 -4.01 2.88 2.50
C VAL A 43 -2.64 3.28 3.01
N LYS A 44 -2.17 2.60 4.04
CA LYS A 44 -0.83 2.79 4.61
C LYS A 44 0.01 1.54 4.37
N VAL A 45 1.10 1.69 3.62
CA VAL A 45 2.05 0.62 3.36
C VAL A 45 3.14 0.60 4.42
N LEU A 46 3.35 -0.56 5.03
CA LEU A 46 4.39 -0.82 6.02
C LEU A 46 5.50 -1.67 5.43
N GLY A 47 6.72 -1.42 5.89
CA GLY A 47 7.94 -2.08 5.42
C GLY A 47 8.13 -3.51 5.93
N SER A 48 7.08 -4.19 6.37
CA SER A 48 7.16 -5.58 6.84
C SER A 48 7.27 -6.51 5.62
N GLY A 49 8.30 -7.33 5.59
CA GLY A 49 8.67 -8.13 4.41
C GLY A 49 9.68 -7.46 3.49
N GLU A 50 9.89 -8.08 2.34
CA GLU A 50 10.89 -7.68 1.36
C GLU A 50 10.28 -7.66 -0.05
N ILE A 51 10.62 -6.62 -0.80
CA ILE A 51 10.35 -6.54 -2.23
C ILE A 51 11.68 -6.71 -2.95
N LYS A 52 11.75 -7.72 -3.82
CA LYS A 52 12.92 -8.00 -4.66
C LYS A 52 12.74 -7.52 -6.10
N LYS A 53 11.50 -7.24 -6.51
CA LYS A 53 11.13 -6.83 -7.87
C LYS A 53 10.82 -5.33 -7.87
N ALA A 54 11.40 -4.59 -8.81
CA ALA A 54 11.02 -3.20 -9.05
C ALA A 54 9.54 -3.12 -9.45
N LYS A 55 8.75 -2.42 -8.65
CA LYS A 55 7.31 -2.23 -8.85
C LYS A 55 6.91 -0.80 -8.51
N THR A 56 5.93 -0.27 -9.22
CA THR A 56 5.28 1.00 -8.90
C THR A 56 4.18 0.73 -7.90
N ILE A 57 4.25 1.31 -6.70
CA ILE A 57 3.26 1.07 -5.64
C ILE A 57 2.56 2.38 -5.35
N GLN A 58 1.25 2.41 -5.57
CA GLN A 58 0.41 3.57 -5.32
C GLN A 58 -0.37 3.41 -4.02
N ALA A 59 -0.11 4.27 -3.04
CA ALA A 59 -0.83 4.26 -1.76
C ALA A 59 -0.89 5.65 -1.13
N HIS A 60 -1.71 5.82 -0.10
CA HIS A 60 -1.93 7.13 0.52
C HIS A 60 -0.84 7.51 1.53
N ALA A 61 -0.17 6.52 2.11
CA ALA A 61 0.92 6.72 3.03
C ALA A 61 1.90 5.55 2.97
N PHE A 62 3.19 5.84 3.14
CA PHE A 62 4.25 4.83 3.24
C PHE A 62 5.02 5.04 4.54
N SER A 63 5.34 3.94 5.22
CA SER A 63 6.29 3.98 6.33
C SER A 63 7.69 4.25 5.80
N LYS A 64 8.56 4.87 6.61
CA LYS A 64 9.97 5.14 6.27
C LYS A 64 10.68 3.87 5.76
N GLN A 65 10.46 2.75 6.44
CA GLN A 65 11.02 1.45 6.03
C GLN A 65 10.45 0.93 4.71
N ALA A 66 9.15 1.18 4.45
CA ALA A 66 8.53 0.77 3.20
C ALA A 66 9.13 1.54 2.04
N HIS A 67 9.20 2.87 2.17
CA HIS A 67 9.78 3.76 1.18
C HIS A 67 11.23 3.36 0.84
N ASP A 68 12.07 3.16 1.87
CA ASP A 68 13.47 2.76 1.69
C ASP A 68 13.61 1.43 0.95
N LYS A 69 12.84 0.40 1.34
CA LYS A 69 12.86 -0.91 0.70
C LYS A 69 12.37 -0.85 -0.74
N ILE A 70 11.31 -0.09 -1.03
CA ILE A 70 10.78 0.08 -2.39
C ILE A 70 11.87 0.71 -3.27
N THR A 71 12.48 1.81 -2.82
CA THR A 71 13.56 2.48 -3.55
C THR A 71 14.78 1.57 -3.73
N ARG A 72 15.21 0.81 -2.69
CA ARG A 72 16.31 -0.16 -2.79
C ARG A 72 16.05 -1.28 -3.79
N SER A 73 14.80 -1.68 -3.94
CA SER A 73 14.39 -2.69 -4.93
C SER A 73 14.27 -2.14 -6.35
N GLY A 74 14.55 -0.84 -6.57
CA GLY A 74 14.36 -0.15 -7.84
C GLY A 74 12.90 0.16 -8.17
N GLY A 75 12.01 0.03 -7.18
CA GLY A 75 10.59 0.35 -7.32
C GLY A 75 10.29 1.84 -7.15
N LYS A 76 9.06 2.22 -7.48
CA LYS A 76 8.58 3.61 -7.42
C LYS A 76 7.42 3.73 -6.43
N PRO A 77 7.60 4.36 -5.26
CA PRO A 77 6.49 4.65 -4.36
C PRO A 77 5.76 5.92 -4.83
N GLU A 78 4.49 5.80 -5.18
CA GLU A 78 3.63 6.93 -5.55
C GLU A 78 2.61 7.19 -4.44
N VAL A 79 2.71 8.37 -3.84
CA VAL A 79 1.80 8.80 -2.77
C VAL A 79 0.56 9.41 -3.39
N LEU A 80 -0.58 8.74 -3.23
CA LEU A 80 -1.88 9.26 -3.62
C LEU A 80 -2.33 10.26 -2.54
N SER A 81 -2.23 11.56 -2.86
CA SER A 81 -2.78 12.60 -2.00
C SER A 81 -4.30 12.49 -1.96
N LEU A 82 -4.88 12.40 -0.75
CA LEU A 82 -6.30 12.65 -0.53
C LEU A 82 -6.50 14.16 -0.58
N ASN A 83 -6.68 14.72 -1.76
CA ASN A 83 -7.22 16.08 -1.85
C ASN A 83 -8.69 16.02 -1.44
N ALA A 84 -8.98 16.74 -0.36
CA ALA A 84 -10.29 16.91 0.25
C ALA A 84 -11.25 17.69 -0.66
#